data_AF-A0A6A5TLM9-F1
#
_entry.id   AF-A0A6A5TLM9-F1
#
_cell.length_a   1.000
_cell.length_b   1.000
_cell.length_c   1.000
_cell.angle_alpha   90.00
_cell.angle_beta   90.00
_cell.angle_gamma   90.00
#
_symmetry.space_group_name_H-M   'P 1'
#
loop_
_entity.id
_entity.type
_entity.pdbx_description
1 polymer ?
#
loop_
_entity_poly.entity_id
_entity_poly.type
_entity_poly.pdbx_seq_one_letter_code
_entity_poly.pdbx_strand_id
1 'polypeptide(L)'
;MSPSWTVTPDGSSVDISRLCRFDYADPTYLKIAFEAYQKWAQEPKFKDIFEKSAFILASSTAMGQSYIKRTTEALSEVKLPWERLNDATAAKNRFPVASGKLAGNFTGYWDSQAGWADAEKAIHQLRDECIEKGVSFICGRENTVVDFENDPTTGRIRYAHTVTGNKIEGTHFVVAGRAWMLSLVSNYNSTLATGQVLGYMKLTPKETEKYKCLPSYINFSTG
;
A
#
# COMPACT_ATOMS: atom_id res chain seq x y z
N MET A 1 3.12 -14.60 -24.10
CA MET A 1 3.28 -13.18 -23.72
C MET A 1 1.92 -12.68 -23.25
N SER A 2 1.75 -12.41 -21.96
CA SER A 2 0.54 -11.73 -21.46
C SER A 2 0.45 -10.36 -22.15
N PRO A 3 -0.72 -9.93 -22.65
CA PRO A 3 -0.87 -8.57 -23.15
C PRO A 3 -0.48 -7.58 -22.04
N SER A 4 0.25 -6.53 -22.40
CA SER A 4 0.70 -5.45 -21.49
C SER A 4 -0.43 -4.58 -20.91
N TRP A 5 -1.69 -4.91 -21.19
CA TRP A 5 -2.85 -4.06 -20.95
C TRP A 5 -3.64 -4.40 -19.68
N THR A 6 -3.21 -5.41 -18.92
CA THR A 6 -3.99 -5.92 -17.77
C THR A 6 -3.64 -5.29 -16.43
N VAL A 7 -2.58 -4.48 -16.37
CA VAL A 7 -2.18 -3.76 -15.16
C VAL A 7 -2.34 -2.27 -15.43
N THR A 8 -3.15 -1.63 -14.60
CA THR A 8 -3.61 -0.24 -14.76
C THR A 8 -2.45 0.75 -14.56
N PRO A 9 -1.99 1.48 -15.59
CA PRO A 9 -0.80 2.34 -15.48
C PRO A 9 -0.93 3.45 -14.43
N ASP A 10 -2.15 3.92 -14.19
CA ASP A 10 -2.50 4.91 -13.18
C ASP A 10 -2.82 4.29 -11.80
N GLY A 11 -2.76 2.95 -11.68
CA GLY A 11 -3.04 2.26 -10.44
C GLY A 11 -1.99 2.54 -9.37
N SER A 12 -2.41 3.06 -8.21
CA SER A 12 -1.50 3.33 -7.08
C SER A 12 -0.85 2.09 -6.44
N SER A 13 -1.15 0.89 -6.97
CA SER A 13 -0.50 -0.37 -6.58
C SER A 13 0.44 -0.92 -7.65
N VAL A 14 0.68 -0.16 -8.72
CA VAL A 14 1.63 -0.50 -9.78
C VAL A 14 2.87 0.37 -9.57
N ASP A 15 3.85 -0.22 -8.90
CA ASP A 15 5.06 0.46 -8.43
C ASP A 15 6.15 -0.59 -8.24
N ILE A 16 7.41 -0.16 -8.24
CA ILE A 16 8.56 -1.06 -8.01
C ILE A 16 8.61 -1.54 -6.56
N SER A 17 7.96 -0.83 -5.63
CA SER A 17 7.85 -1.25 -4.23
C SER A 17 6.70 -0.58 -3.51
N ARG A 18 6.14 -1.26 -2.50
CA ARG A 18 5.25 -0.66 -1.48
C ARG A 18 5.66 -1.12 -0.09
N LEU A 19 5.66 -0.19 0.85
CA LEU A 19 5.97 -0.50 2.25
C LEU A 19 4.84 -1.34 2.87
N CYS A 20 5.21 -2.42 3.53
CA CYS A 20 4.31 -3.30 4.28
C CYS A 20 4.66 -3.17 5.78
N ARG A 21 3.78 -2.50 6.52
CA ARG A 21 3.89 -2.28 7.97
C ARG A 21 2.50 -2.40 8.61
N PHE A 22 2.42 -2.69 9.90
CA PHE A 22 1.16 -2.91 10.62
C PHE A 22 0.98 -2.02 11.85
N ASP A 23 1.95 -1.17 12.13
CA ASP A 23 2.04 -0.26 13.26
C ASP A 23 1.10 0.95 13.05
N TYR A 24 -0.18 0.71 13.24
CA TYR A 24 -1.22 1.74 13.21
C TYR A 24 -1.73 2.06 14.62
N ALA A 25 -1.97 3.34 14.90
CA ALA A 25 -2.57 3.78 16.15
C ALA A 25 -4.03 3.32 16.33
N ASP A 26 -4.73 2.98 15.24
CA ASP A 26 -6.08 2.41 15.29
C ASP A 26 -6.00 0.88 15.50
N PRO A 27 -6.59 0.32 16.57
CA PRO A 27 -6.47 -1.11 16.88
C PRO A 27 -7.08 -2.03 15.81
N THR A 28 -8.17 -1.59 15.16
CA THR A 28 -8.82 -2.38 14.11
C THR A 28 -7.92 -2.46 12.88
N TYR A 29 -7.35 -1.33 12.49
CA TYR A 29 -6.47 -1.27 11.33
C TYR A 29 -5.12 -1.94 11.59
N LEU A 30 -4.58 -1.83 12.81
CA LEU A 30 -3.41 -2.59 13.26
C LEU A 30 -3.64 -4.09 13.10
N LYS A 31 -4.79 -4.60 13.57
CA LYS A 31 -5.12 -6.02 13.47
C LYS A 31 -5.16 -6.49 12.01
N ILE A 32 -5.90 -5.78 11.16
CA ILE A 32 -6.02 -6.13 9.72
C ILE A 32 -4.66 -6.08 9.03
N ALA A 33 -3.86 -5.06 9.32
CA ALA A 33 -2.53 -4.92 8.72
C ALA A 33 -1.56 -5.99 9.22
N PHE A 34 -1.65 -6.40 10.49
CA PHE A 34 -0.83 -7.47 11.04
C PHE A 34 -1.17 -8.83 10.43
N GLU A 35 -2.47 -9.14 10.28
CA GLU A 35 -2.92 -10.35 9.56
C GLU A 35 -2.42 -10.35 8.10
N ALA A 36 -2.46 -9.21 7.42
CA ALA A 36 -1.90 -9.07 6.07
C ALA A 36 -0.38 -9.28 6.05
N TYR A 37 0.36 -8.69 6.98
CA TYR A 37 1.81 -8.90 7.12
C TYR A 37 2.14 -10.37 7.33
N GLN A 38 1.39 -11.09 8.17
CA GLN A 38 1.59 -12.52 8.38
C GLN A 38 1.45 -13.30 7.07
N LYS A 39 0.44 -12.98 6.25
CA LYS A 39 0.28 -13.59 4.93
C LYS A 39 1.47 -13.32 4.02
N TRP A 40 1.87 -12.05 3.87
CA TRP A 40 3.06 -11.66 3.10
C TRP A 40 4.31 -12.42 3.54
N ALA A 41 4.51 -12.53 4.85
CA ALA A 41 5.70 -13.11 5.45
C ALA A 41 5.74 -14.65 5.47
N GLN A 42 4.61 -15.34 5.30
CA GLN A 42 4.49 -16.78 5.55
C GLN A 42 3.93 -17.56 4.36
N GLU A 43 3.08 -16.96 3.51
CA GLU A 43 2.50 -17.69 2.38
C GLU A 43 3.57 -17.88 1.27
N PRO A 44 3.82 -19.12 0.80
CA PRO A 44 4.87 -19.40 -0.18
C PRO A 44 4.74 -18.61 -1.48
N LYS A 45 3.51 -18.27 -1.85
CA LYS A 45 3.20 -17.51 -3.07
C LYS A 45 3.76 -16.09 -3.06
N PHE A 46 4.20 -15.57 -1.91
CA PHE A 46 4.78 -14.23 -1.81
C PHE A 46 6.31 -14.24 -1.63
N LYS A 47 6.95 -15.41 -1.65
CA LYS A 47 8.38 -15.57 -1.38
C LYS A 47 9.28 -14.65 -2.23
N ASP A 48 8.96 -14.47 -3.51
CA ASP A 48 9.74 -13.64 -4.43
C ASP A 48 9.07 -12.27 -4.69
N ILE A 49 8.10 -11.89 -3.86
CA ILE A 49 7.37 -10.63 -3.94
C ILE A 49 7.63 -9.78 -2.70
N PHE A 50 7.63 -10.40 -1.52
CA PHE A 50 7.76 -9.71 -0.25
C PHE A 50 9.14 -9.90 0.35
N GLU A 51 9.80 -8.79 0.66
CA GLU A 51 11.10 -8.75 1.28
C GLU A 51 10.99 -8.16 2.68
N LYS A 52 11.40 -8.93 3.69
CA LYS A 52 11.45 -8.45 5.07
C LYS A 52 12.55 -7.41 5.21
N SER A 53 12.21 -6.30 5.84
CA SER A 53 13.15 -5.23 6.15
C SER A 53 12.75 -4.55 7.44
N ALA A 54 13.73 -4.07 8.19
CA ALA A 54 13.47 -3.26 9.35
C ALA A 54 12.82 -1.92 8.94
N PHE A 55 12.02 -1.37 9.83
CA PHE A 55 11.31 -0.11 9.62
C PHE A 55 11.58 0.85 10.77
N ILE A 56 11.71 2.14 10.45
CA ILE A 56 11.82 3.23 11.42
C ILE A 56 10.73 4.26 11.11
N LEU A 57 9.91 4.56 12.11
CA LEU A 57 9.05 5.74 12.12
C LEU A 57 9.63 6.77 13.07
N ALA A 58 9.87 7.98 12.55
CA ALA A 58 10.37 9.09 13.34
C ALA A 58 9.57 10.36 13.09
N SER A 59 9.57 11.29 14.04
CA SER A 59 8.96 12.60 13.91
C SER A 59 9.69 13.64 14.74
N SER A 60 9.64 14.89 14.28
CA SER A 60 10.09 16.09 14.95
C SER A 60 8.95 17.01 15.41
N THR A 61 7.71 16.75 14.99
CA THR A 61 6.52 17.55 15.31
C THR A 61 5.72 16.97 16.46
N ALA A 62 5.04 17.82 17.23
CA ALA A 62 4.15 17.40 18.33
C ALA A 62 3.05 16.43 17.84
N MET A 63 2.50 16.66 16.64
CA MET A 63 1.49 15.78 16.05
C MET A 63 2.06 14.38 15.78
N GLY A 64 3.22 14.29 15.11
CA GLY A 64 3.81 12.98 14.84
C GLY A 64 4.33 12.28 16.10
N GLN A 65 4.79 13.03 17.11
CA GLN A 65 5.14 12.46 18.42
C GLN A 65 3.92 11.85 19.12
N SER A 66 2.78 12.54 19.08
CA SER A 66 1.51 12.02 19.58
C SER A 66 1.06 10.76 18.82
N TYR A 67 1.22 10.75 17.49
CA TYR A 67 0.92 9.58 16.67
C TYR A 67 1.82 8.39 16.99
N ILE A 68 3.13 8.61 17.13
CA ILE A 68 4.10 7.59 17.54
C ILE A 68 3.72 7.00 18.89
N LYS A 69 3.41 7.84 19.88
CA LYS A 69 2.96 7.38 21.21
C LYS A 69 1.76 6.42 21.10
N ARG A 70 0.68 6.85 20.44
CA ARG A 70 -0.52 6.01 20.27
C ARG A 70 -0.23 4.70 19.53
N THR A 71 0.63 4.76 18.51
CA THR A 71 1.03 3.58 17.74
C THR A 71 1.79 2.58 18.61
N THR A 72 2.77 3.05 19.39
CA THR A 72 3.53 2.19 20.30
C THR A 72 2.69 1.64 21.45
N GLU A 73 1.69 2.40 21.93
CA GLU A 73 0.71 1.93 22.92
C GLU A 73 -0.14 0.79 22.34
N ALA A 74 -0.67 0.95 21.12
CA ALA A 74 -1.46 -0.07 20.44
C ALA A 74 -0.65 -1.36 20.19
N LEU A 75 0.60 -1.25 19.74
CA LEU A 75 1.51 -2.39 19.58
C LEU A 75 1.76 -3.11 20.91
N SER A 76 1.98 -2.34 21.99
CA SER A 76 2.22 -2.90 23.32
C SER A 76 1.01 -3.64 23.88
N GLU A 77 -0.20 -3.10 23.67
CA GLU A 77 -1.46 -3.70 24.09
C GLU A 77 -1.66 -5.09 23.48
N VAL A 78 -1.34 -5.24 22.19
CA VAL A 78 -1.41 -6.53 21.49
C VAL A 78 -0.12 -7.36 21.58
N LYS A 79 0.84 -6.93 22.40
CA LYS A 79 2.13 -7.62 22.66
C LYS A 79 2.97 -7.85 21.40
N LEU A 80 2.91 -6.92 20.44
CA LEU A 80 3.79 -6.91 19.29
C LEU A 80 5.09 -6.16 19.63
N PRO A 81 6.25 -6.69 19.23
CA PRO A 81 7.54 -6.12 19.58
C PRO A 81 7.77 -4.80 18.84
N TRP A 82 8.35 -3.85 19.54
CA TRP A 82 8.89 -2.61 18.99
C TRP A 82 9.96 -2.11 19.95
N GLU A 83 10.87 -1.28 19.44
CA GLU A 83 11.96 -0.76 20.25
C GLU A 83 12.09 0.75 20.07
N ARG A 84 12.07 1.47 21.19
CA ARG A 84 12.24 2.92 21.19
C ARG A 84 13.62 3.31 20.68
N LEU A 85 13.65 4.31 19.80
CA LEU A 85 14.86 5.03 19.41
C LEU A 85 14.82 6.41 20.07
N ASN A 86 15.72 6.63 21.04
CA ASN A 86 15.71 7.86 21.85
C ASN A 86 16.13 9.10 21.05
N ASP A 87 16.97 8.93 20.05
CA ASP A 87 17.46 10.00 19.19
C ASP A 87 17.94 9.45 17.82
N ALA A 88 18.33 10.35 16.93
CA ALA A 88 18.87 10.01 15.62
C ALA A 88 20.22 9.26 15.70
N THR A 89 20.98 9.43 16.78
CA THR A 89 22.26 8.74 16.99
C THR A 89 22.01 7.26 17.27
N ALA A 90 21.01 6.93 18.09
CA ALA A 90 20.57 5.56 18.34
C ALA A 90 20.14 4.86 17.03
N ALA A 91 19.38 5.56 16.18
CA ALA A 91 18.99 5.06 14.85
C ALA A 91 20.21 4.74 13.97
N LYS A 92 21.19 5.66 13.91
CA LYS A 92 22.44 5.47 13.14
C LYS A 92 23.35 4.39 13.71
N ASN A 93 23.43 4.26 15.03
CA ASN A 93 24.18 3.19 15.68
C ASN A 93 23.58 1.82 15.36
N ARG A 94 22.24 1.75 15.31
CA ARG A 94 21.53 0.53 14.94
C ARG A 94 21.66 0.19 13.46
N PHE A 95 21.59 1.21 12.59
CA PHE A 95 21.69 1.07 11.15
C PHE A 95 22.76 2.01 10.58
N PRO A 96 24.07 1.67 10.68
CA PRO A 96 25.15 2.55 10.25
C PRO A 96 25.13 2.91 8.76
N VAL A 97 24.45 2.09 7.95
CA VAL A 97 24.22 2.34 6.52
C VAL A 97 23.33 3.57 6.27
N ALA A 98 22.51 3.98 7.25
CA ALA A 98 21.67 5.18 7.19
C ALA A 98 22.52 6.46 7.38
N SER A 99 23.27 6.82 6.35
CA SER A 99 24.21 7.97 6.38
C SER A 99 23.55 9.34 6.24
N GLY A 100 22.27 9.40 5.84
CA GLY A 100 21.53 10.63 5.61
C GLY A 100 21.24 11.45 6.86
N LYS A 101 20.68 12.66 6.66
CA LYS A 101 20.12 13.47 7.75
C LYS A 101 18.77 12.86 8.16
N LEU A 102 18.66 12.43 9.40
CA LEU A 102 17.39 11.97 10.00
C LEU A 102 16.60 13.15 10.56
N ALA A 103 15.37 12.90 11.03
CA ALA A 103 14.52 13.91 11.66
C ALA A 103 15.28 14.65 12.79
N GLY A 104 15.19 15.98 12.82
CA GLY A 104 15.67 16.78 13.96
C GLY A 104 14.74 16.61 15.16
N ASN A 105 15.18 16.88 16.39
CA ASN A 105 14.36 16.66 17.60
C ASN A 105 13.63 15.30 17.59
N PHE A 106 14.42 14.26 17.34
CA PHE A 106 13.98 12.92 16.96
C PHE A 106 13.19 12.24 18.09
N THR A 107 11.96 11.83 17.79
CA THR A 107 11.24 10.81 18.53
C THR A 107 10.87 9.71 17.55
N GLY A 108 11.22 8.47 17.86
CA GLY A 108 10.92 7.35 16.97
C GLY A 108 11.05 5.99 17.63
N TYR A 109 10.73 4.97 16.86
CA TYR A 109 10.98 3.58 17.20
C TYR A 109 11.41 2.84 15.94
N TRP A 110 11.93 1.63 16.14
CA TRP A 110 12.13 0.69 15.06
C TRP A 110 11.34 -0.58 15.30
N ASP A 111 10.97 -1.20 14.19
CA ASP A 111 10.27 -2.47 14.14
C ASP A 111 11.04 -3.42 13.22
N SER A 112 11.27 -4.64 13.70
CA SER A 112 11.89 -5.73 12.92
C SER A 112 10.90 -6.43 11.99
N GLN A 113 9.61 -6.24 12.22
CA GLN A 113 8.51 -6.91 11.55
C GLN A 113 7.85 -6.00 10.51
N ALA A 114 8.64 -5.57 9.54
CA ALA A 114 8.13 -4.86 8.38
C ALA A 114 8.73 -5.46 7.10
N GLY A 115 8.48 -4.80 5.99
CA GLY A 115 9.11 -5.12 4.73
C GLY A 115 8.58 -4.27 3.61
N TRP A 116 8.91 -4.65 2.40
CA TRP A 116 8.34 -4.06 1.20
C TRP A 116 7.95 -5.18 0.25
N ALA A 117 6.93 -4.92 -0.56
CA ALA A 117 6.50 -5.83 -1.62
C ALA A 117 6.79 -5.21 -2.98
N ASP A 118 7.27 -6.02 -3.92
CA ASP A 118 7.20 -5.73 -5.35
C ASP A 118 5.72 -5.67 -5.75
N ALA A 119 5.19 -4.45 -5.84
CA ALA A 119 3.76 -4.22 -5.92
C ALA A 119 3.21 -4.57 -7.31
N GLU A 120 3.95 -4.24 -8.37
CA GLU A 120 3.59 -4.64 -9.73
C GLU A 120 3.57 -6.17 -9.87
N LYS A 121 4.60 -6.87 -9.37
CA LYS A 121 4.64 -8.34 -9.40
C LYS A 121 3.51 -8.97 -8.60
N ALA A 122 3.16 -8.41 -7.44
CA ALA A 122 2.01 -8.85 -6.65
C ALA A 122 0.68 -8.77 -7.42
N ILE A 123 0.46 -7.67 -8.14
CA ILE A 123 -0.75 -7.48 -8.93
C ILE A 123 -0.79 -8.43 -10.14
N HIS A 124 0.35 -8.64 -10.81
CA HIS A 124 0.44 -9.64 -11.88
C HIS A 124 0.12 -11.05 -11.40
N GLN A 125 0.68 -11.46 -10.26
CA GLN A 125 0.40 -12.78 -9.71
C GLN A 125 -1.08 -12.94 -9.35
N LEU A 126 -1.69 -11.95 -8.68
CA LEU A 126 -3.11 -12.00 -8.36
C LEU A 126 -3.98 -12.06 -9.63
N ARG A 127 -3.64 -11.30 -10.67
CA ARG A 127 -4.31 -11.36 -11.97
C ARG A 127 -4.25 -12.79 -12.53
N ASP A 128 -3.08 -13.40 -12.54
CA ASP A 128 -2.88 -14.73 -13.10
C ASP A 128 -3.65 -15.80 -12.29
N GLU A 129 -3.59 -15.72 -10.96
CA GLU A 129 -4.41 -16.57 -10.07
C GLU A 129 -5.92 -16.43 -10.36
N CYS A 130 -6.39 -15.22 -10.68
CA CYS A 130 -7.78 -14.97 -11.06
C CYS A 130 -8.13 -15.57 -12.43
N ILE A 131 -7.27 -15.40 -13.44
CA ILE A 131 -7.46 -15.97 -14.78
C ILE A 131 -7.53 -17.49 -14.70
N GLU A 132 -6.63 -18.12 -13.95
CA GLU A 132 -6.63 -19.58 -13.72
C GLU A 132 -7.91 -20.08 -13.07
N LYS A 133 -8.57 -19.25 -12.27
CA LYS A 133 -9.87 -19.53 -11.64
C LYS A 133 -11.07 -19.20 -12.55
N GLY A 134 -10.83 -18.78 -13.79
CA GLY A 134 -11.87 -18.48 -14.77
C GLY A 134 -12.43 -17.06 -14.70
N VAL A 135 -11.72 -16.12 -14.05
CA VAL A 135 -12.12 -14.71 -14.05
C VAL A 135 -11.83 -14.08 -15.41
N SER A 136 -12.85 -13.47 -16.01
CA SER A 136 -12.71 -12.69 -17.25
C SER A 136 -12.28 -11.26 -16.97
N PHE A 137 -11.28 -10.79 -17.71
CA PHE A 137 -10.81 -9.40 -17.66
C PHE A 137 -11.24 -8.66 -18.93
N ILE A 138 -12.08 -7.63 -18.76
CA ILE A 138 -12.46 -6.71 -19.84
C ILE A 138 -11.67 -5.41 -19.58
N CYS A 139 -10.56 -5.24 -20.30
CA CYS A 139 -9.60 -4.16 -20.10
C CYS A 139 -9.57 -3.21 -21.30
N GLY A 140 -8.87 -2.08 -21.16
CA GLY A 140 -8.76 -1.06 -22.21
C GLY A 140 -9.64 0.15 -21.95
N ARG A 141 -9.25 1.29 -22.53
CA ARG A 141 -9.92 2.58 -22.34
C ARG A 141 -11.34 2.57 -22.89
N GLU A 142 -11.56 1.82 -23.97
CA GLU A 142 -12.84 1.58 -24.62
C GLU A 142 -13.83 0.82 -23.73
N ASN A 143 -13.31 0.09 -22.74
CA ASN A 143 -14.08 -0.71 -21.77
C ASN A 143 -14.17 -0.04 -20.39
N THR A 144 -13.66 1.18 -20.23
CA THR A 144 -13.80 1.94 -18.98
C THR A 144 -15.28 2.16 -18.67
N VAL A 145 -15.71 1.78 -17.46
CA VAL A 145 -17.08 2.01 -16.98
C VAL A 145 -17.29 3.51 -16.73
N VAL A 146 -18.44 4.05 -17.12
CA VAL A 146 -18.81 5.47 -16.95
C VAL A 146 -20.10 5.69 -16.19
N ASP A 147 -21.02 4.71 -16.17
CA ASP A 147 -22.29 4.81 -15.44
C ASP A 147 -22.92 3.42 -15.21
N PHE A 148 -24.01 3.38 -14.44
CA PHE A 148 -24.79 2.20 -14.12
C PHE A 148 -26.28 2.42 -14.44
N GLU A 149 -26.93 1.42 -15.03
CA GLU A 149 -28.37 1.42 -15.31
C GLU A 149 -29.13 0.53 -14.33
N ASN A 150 -30.17 1.12 -13.72
CA ASN A 150 -31.07 0.41 -12.81
C ASN A 150 -32.20 -0.25 -13.59
N ASP A 151 -32.58 -1.45 -13.17
CA ASP A 151 -33.82 -2.08 -13.57
C ASP A 151 -35.02 -1.26 -13.07
N PRO A 152 -35.96 -0.83 -13.95
CA PRO A 152 -37.04 0.08 -13.58
C PRO A 152 -38.09 -0.55 -12.68
N THR A 153 -38.17 -1.89 -12.61
CA THR A 153 -39.14 -2.60 -11.78
C THR A 153 -38.58 -2.86 -10.38
N THR A 154 -37.31 -3.26 -10.28
CA THR A 154 -36.69 -3.63 -9.00
C THR A 154 -35.87 -2.51 -8.37
N GLY A 155 -35.48 -1.49 -9.14
CA GLY A 155 -34.58 -0.42 -8.72
C GLY A 155 -33.12 -0.85 -8.53
N ARG A 156 -32.77 -2.11 -8.83
CA ARG A 156 -31.41 -2.63 -8.68
C ARG A 156 -30.56 -2.33 -9.91
N ILE A 157 -29.26 -2.11 -9.72
CA ILE A 157 -28.32 -2.00 -10.85
C ILE A 157 -28.33 -3.31 -11.63
N ARG A 158 -28.52 -3.20 -12.95
CA ARG A 158 -28.55 -4.34 -13.88
C ARG A 158 -27.39 -4.31 -14.87
N TYR A 159 -26.99 -3.13 -15.32
CA TYR A 159 -25.91 -2.96 -16.29
C TYR A 159 -24.88 -1.93 -15.82
N ALA A 160 -23.62 -2.18 -16.15
CA ALA A 160 -22.59 -1.15 -16.20
C ALA A 160 -22.38 -0.73 -17.67
N HIS A 161 -22.28 0.58 -17.91
CA HIS A 161 -22.00 1.14 -19.23
C HIS A 161 -20.54 1.47 -19.39
N THR A 162 -19.96 1.07 -20.50
CA THR A 162 -18.61 1.47 -20.89
C THR A 162 -18.61 2.77 -21.70
N VAL A 163 -17.44 3.40 -21.86
CA VAL A 163 -17.26 4.60 -22.72
C VAL A 163 -17.79 4.38 -24.15
N THR A 164 -17.70 3.15 -24.67
CA THR A 164 -18.20 2.81 -26.02
C THR A 164 -19.70 2.52 -26.08
N GLY A 165 -20.41 2.61 -24.95
CA GLY A 165 -21.84 2.31 -24.85
C GLY A 165 -22.17 0.84 -24.66
N ASN A 166 -21.17 -0.06 -24.60
CA ASN A 166 -21.42 -1.48 -24.31
C ASN A 166 -22.05 -1.63 -22.92
N LYS A 167 -23.01 -2.55 -22.82
CA LYS A 167 -23.66 -2.93 -21.56
C LYS A 167 -23.03 -4.20 -21.01
N ILE A 168 -22.56 -4.16 -19.77
CA ILE A 168 -22.08 -5.33 -19.03
C ILE A 168 -23.17 -5.70 -18.02
N GLU A 169 -23.84 -6.84 -18.23
CA GLU A 169 -24.88 -7.33 -17.32
C GLU A 169 -24.26 -8.00 -16.08
N GLY A 170 -24.88 -7.80 -14.92
CA GLY A 170 -24.46 -8.42 -13.67
C GLY A 170 -25.60 -8.48 -12.66
N THR A 171 -25.52 -9.45 -11.74
CA THR A 171 -26.44 -9.53 -10.59
C THR A 171 -25.93 -8.75 -9.39
N HIS A 172 -24.62 -8.52 -9.33
CA HIS A 172 -23.91 -7.80 -8.29
C HIS A 172 -22.79 -6.99 -8.91
N PHE A 173 -22.61 -5.77 -8.42
CA PHE A 173 -21.56 -4.85 -8.88
C PHE A 173 -20.70 -4.44 -7.67
N VAL A 174 -19.39 -4.65 -7.77
CA VAL A 174 -18.41 -4.20 -6.78
C VAL A 174 -17.59 -3.09 -7.41
N VAL A 175 -17.76 -1.86 -6.93
CA VAL A 175 -17.02 -0.70 -7.42
C VAL A 175 -15.71 -0.58 -6.64
N ALA A 176 -14.60 -0.95 -7.26
CA ALA A 176 -13.24 -0.84 -6.70
C ALA A 176 -12.38 0.20 -7.43
N GLY A 177 -13.00 1.31 -7.87
CA GLY A 177 -12.41 2.33 -8.75
C GLY A 177 -11.43 3.33 -8.11
N ARG A 178 -10.94 3.07 -6.88
CA ARG A 178 -9.95 3.90 -6.16
C ARG A 178 -10.23 5.42 -6.25
N ALA A 179 -9.25 6.23 -6.66
CA ALA A 179 -9.37 7.67 -6.77
C ALA A 179 -10.43 8.13 -7.78
N TRP A 180 -10.79 7.27 -8.74
CA TRP A 180 -11.86 7.51 -9.74
C TRP A 180 -13.24 7.08 -9.25
N MET A 181 -13.37 6.49 -8.06
CA MET A 181 -14.68 6.09 -7.55
C MET A 181 -15.67 7.27 -7.47
N LEU A 182 -15.16 8.48 -7.23
CA LEU A 182 -15.94 9.73 -7.19
C LEU A 182 -16.62 10.08 -8.52
N SER A 183 -16.15 9.55 -9.66
CA SER A 183 -16.80 9.77 -10.96
C SER A 183 -17.84 8.71 -11.30
N LEU A 184 -17.92 7.62 -10.52
CA LEU A 184 -18.78 6.47 -10.83
C LEU A 184 -19.97 6.34 -9.90
N VAL A 185 -19.81 6.74 -8.64
CA VAL A 185 -20.84 6.60 -7.61
C VAL A 185 -20.85 7.83 -6.71
N SER A 186 -22.04 8.21 -6.24
CA SER A 186 -22.20 9.32 -5.29
C SER A 186 -21.70 8.88 -3.92
N ASN A 187 -20.68 9.58 -3.41
CA ASN A 187 -19.98 9.18 -2.19
C ASN A 187 -20.25 10.11 -0.99
N TYR A 188 -21.20 11.04 -1.09
CA TYR A 188 -21.59 11.97 0.00
C TYR A 188 -20.40 12.55 0.80
N ASN A 189 -19.34 12.99 0.12
CA ASN A 189 -18.11 13.53 0.73
C ASN A 189 -17.33 12.58 1.66
N SER A 190 -17.54 11.27 1.58
CA SER A 190 -16.80 10.26 2.35
C SER A 190 -15.41 9.94 1.77
N THR A 191 -15.10 10.41 0.55
CA THR A 191 -13.84 10.12 -0.15
C THR A 191 -13.25 11.40 -0.74
N LEU A 192 -11.92 11.50 -0.73
CA LEU A 192 -11.15 12.57 -1.33
C LEU A 192 -10.03 11.96 -2.18
N ALA A 193 -10.00 12.28 -3.48
CA ALA A 193 -8.90 11.89 -4.36
C ALA A 193 -7.67 12.76 -4.05
N THR A 194 -6.54 12.12 -3.74
CA THR A 194 -5.26 12.80 -3.47
C THR A 194 -4.15 12.15 -4.29
N GLY A 195 -3.15 12.95 -4.66
CA GLY A 195 -1.93 12.50 -5.33
C GLY A 195 -0.73 12.61 -4.41
N GLN A 196 0.22 11.69 -4.58
CA GLN A 196 1.52 11.69 -3.91
C GLN A 196 2.62 11.65 -4.98
N VAL A 197 3.75 12.31 -4.72
CA VAL A 197 4.87 12.40 -5.66
C VAL A 197 5.96 11.43 -5.23
N LEU A 198 6.52 10.70 -6.20
CA LEU A 198 7.65 9.79 -6.02
C LEU A 198 8.82 10.23 -6.90
N GLY A 199 10.04 10.02 -6.40
CA GLY A 199 11.27 10.26 -7.13
C GLY A 199 12.18 9.04 -7.04
N TYR A 200 12.75 8.64 -8.17
CA TYR A 200 13.64 7.49 -8.25
C TYR A 200 15.05 7.92 -8.62
N MET A 201 16.03 7.32 -7.95
CA MET A 201 17.44 7.52 -8.26
C MET A 201 18.07 6.17 -8.58
N LYS A 202 18.74 6.09 -9.72
CA LYS A 202 19.47 4.88 -10.11
C LYS A 202 20.79 4.83 -9.36
N LEU A 203 20.98 3.76 -8.58
CA LEU A 203 22.22 3.48 -7.89
C LEU A 203 23.20 2.71 -8.78
N THR A 204 24.50 2.89 -8.55
CA THR A 204 25.55 2.02 -9.11
C THR A 204 25.54 0.65 -8.42
N PRO A 205 26.11 -0.41 -9.03
CA PRO A 205 26.17 -1.73 -8.39
C PRO A 205 26.82 -1.72 -7.01
N LYS A 206 27.86 -0.89 -6.82
CA LYS A 206 28.54 -0.70 -5.53
C LYS A 206 27.63 -0.06 -4.48
N GLU A 207 26.82 0.92 -4.87
CA GLU A 207 25.86 1.56 -3.98
C GLU A 207 24.69 0.63 -3.65
N THR A 208 24.19 -0.13 -4.62
CA THR A 208 23.15 -1.15 -4.37
C THR A 208 23.59 -2.15 -3.32
N GLU A 209 24.82 -2.68 -3.43
CA GLU A 209 25.35 -3.61 -2.42
C GLU A 209 25.49 -2.93 -1.05
N LYS A 210 26.00 -1.69 -1.02
CA LYS A 210 26.12 -0.90 0.22
C LYS A 210 24.76 -0.71 0.92
N TYR A 211 23.69 -0.44 0.17
CA TYR A 211 22.37 -0.10 0.72
C TYR A 211 21.42 -1.29 0.86
N LYS A 212 21.87 -2.51 0.59
CA LYS A 212 21.04 -3.73 0.61
C LYS A 212 20.29 -3.96 1.93
N CYS A 213 20.87 -3.56 3.06
CA CYS A 213 20.28 -3.71 4.40
C CYS A 213 19.79 -2.37 4.98
N LEU A 214 19.53 -1.37 4.15
CA LEU A 214 18.96 -0.09 4.60
C LEU A 214 17.54 -0.31 5.10
N PRO A 215 17.20 0.10 6.35
CA PRO A 215 15.82 0.03 6.81
C PRO A 215 14.94 0.99 6.02
N SER A 216 13.67 0.64 5.87
CA SER A 216 12.66 1.61 5.48
C SER A 216 12.56 2.70 6.55
N TYR A 217 12.58 3.96 6.15
CA TYR A 217 12.55 5.09 7.06
C TYR A 217 11.45 6.08 6.65
N ILE A 218 10.59 6.44 7.60
CA ILE A 218 9.58 7.50 7.43
C ILE A 218 9.84 8.61 8.44
N ASN A 219 9.97 9.84 7.94
CA ASN A 219 9.86 11.03 8.75
C ASN A 219 8.42 11.56 8.68
N PHE A 220 7.61 11.24 9.68
CA PHE A 220 6.20 11.63 9.75
C PHE A 220 5.99 13.16 9.70
N SER A 221 7.03 13.95 9.99
CA SER A 221 6.95 15.42 9.97
C SER A 221 7.00 16.03 8.58
N THR A 222 7.55 15.34 7.58
CA THR A 222 7.75 15.88 6.23
C THR A 222 6.93 15.15 5.17
N GLY A 223 6.29 14.04 5.55
CA GLY A 223 6.00 12.97 4.59
C GLY A 223 7.29 12.29 4.14
#